data_AF-A0A5D4M9Y7-F1
#
_entry.id   AF-A0A5D4M9Y7-F1
#
_cell.length_a   1.000
_cell.length_b   1.000
_cell.length_c   1.000
_cell.angle_alpha   90.00
_cell.angle_beta   90.00
_cell.angle_gamma   90.00
#
_symmetry.space_group_name_H-M   'P 1'
#
loop_
_entity.id
_entity.type
_entity.pdbx_description
1 polymer ?
#
loop_
_entity_poly.entity_id
_entity_poly.type
_entity_poly.pdbx_seq_one_letter_code
_entity_poly.pdbx_strand_id
1 'polypeptide(L)'
;DANIKLTSVFSDLFGVTGCRILEALINGEKIELHSLQQMVDPRVNASLTEIYEALNGRIRKHHCDMLRFHWEHISYLDQTIDKIVEQIDQVLIPYREECELLDTIPGVNKDSAAIFIAEMGVDMSVFGSAKRLASWAGVSPGNYESAGIKKK
;
A
#
# COMPACT_ATOMS: atom_id res chain seq x y z
N ASP A 1 -11.56 -2.54 25.98
CA ASP A 1 -11.79 -1.50 27.01
C ASP A 1 -12.50 -0.25 26.46
N ALA A 2 -12.31 0.12 25.18
CA ALA A 2 -13.06 1.21 24.52
C ALA A 2 -14.45 0.82 23.93
N ASN A 3 -14.63 -0.43 23.46
CA ASN A 3 -15.88 -0.96 22.88
C ASN A 3 -16.46 -0.17 21.67
N ILE A 4 -15.59 0.29 20.78
CA ILE A 4 -15.98 0.88 19.49
C ILE A 4 -15.77 -0.15 18.38
N LYS A 5 -16.69 -0.19 17.40
CA LYS A 5 -16.73 -1.22 16.35
C LYS A 5 -16.87 -0.62 14.94
N LEU A 6 -16.00 0.33 14.59
CA LEU A 6 -16.06 0.97 13.28
C LEU A 6 -15.91 -0.01 12.09
N THR A 7 -15.21 -1.13 12.27
CA THR A 7 -15.08 -2.19 11.25
C THR A 7 -16.38 -2.92 10.93
N SER A 8 -17.44 -2.76 11.74
CA SER A 8 -18.75 -3.36 11.43
C SER A 8 -19.59 -2.50 10.48
N VAL A 9 -19.23 -1.23 10.30
CA VAL A 9 -20.00 -0.26 9.47
C VAL A 9 -19.19 0.27 8.28
N PHE A 10 -17.86 0.24 8.36
CA PHE A 10 -16.98 0.66 7.27
C PHE A 10 -16.24 -0.53 6.67
N SER A 11 -16.35 -0.69 5.35
CA SER A 11 -15.52 -1.61 4.58
C SER A 11 -14.07 -1.15 4.48
N ASP A 12 -13.85 0.17 4.55
CA ASP A 12 -12.55 0.82 4.57
C ASP A 12 -12.52 1.90 5.66
N LEU A 13 -11.71 1.67 6.70
CA LEU A 13 -11.53 2.61 7.80
C LEU A 13 -10.58 3.77 7.48
N PHE A 14 -9.71 3.60 6.48
CA PHE A 14 -8.72 4.60 6.09
C PHE A 14 -9.19 5.44 4.91
N GLY A 15 -10.42 5.24 4.44
CA GLY A 15 -11.11 6.15 3.54
C GLY A 15 -11.49 7.48 4.21
N VAL A 16 -11.93 8.46 3.40
CA VAL A 16 -12.18 9.85 3.83
C VAL A 16 -13.07 9.95 5.08
N THR A 17 -14.18 9.21 5.13
CA THR A 17 -15.09 9.25 6.28
C THR A 17 -14.46 8.62 7.52
N GLY A 18 -13.81 7.46 7.37
CA GLY A 18 -13.16 6.77 8.48
C GLY A 18 -12.04 7.59 9.10
N CYS A 19 -11.18 8.19 8.27
CA CYS A 19 -10.12 9.08 8.72
C CYS A 19 -10.66 10.30 9.48
N ARG A 20 -11.70 10.99 8.98
CA ARG A 20 -12.33 12.11 9.70
C ARG A 20 -12.84 11.73 11.08
N ILE A 21 -13.50 10.57 11.17
CA ILE A 21 -14.00 10.06 12.45
C ILE A 21 -12.83 9.69 13.38
N LEU A 22 -11.79 9.01 12.86
CA LEU A 22 -10.61 8.64 13.64
C LEU A 22 -9.86 9.87 14.16
N GLU A 23 -9.69 10.91 13.35
CA GLU A 23 -9.09 12.18 13.77
C GLU A 23 -9.89 12.84 14.91
N ALA A 24 -11.21 12.92 14.78
CA ALA A 24 -12.07 13.43 15.84
C ALA A 24 -11.91 12.61 17.14
N LEU A 25 -11.82 11.28 17.04
CA LEU A 25 -11.56 10.41 18.20
C LEU A 25 -10.18 10.63 18.83
N ILE A 26 -9.13 10.81 18.01
CA ILE A 26 -7.75 11.08 18.45
C ILE A 26 -7.64 12.41 19.19
N ASN A 27 -8.37 13.42 18.70
CA ASN A 27 -8.49 14.75 19.31
C ASN A 27 -9.32 14.74 20.60
N GLY A 28 -10.02 13.63 20.88
CA GLY A 28 -10.90 13.51 22.04
C GLY A 28 -12.20 14.29 21.88
N GLU A 29 -12.61 14.57 20.65
CA GLU A 29 -13.85 15.25 20.33
C GLU A 29 -15.05 14.36 20.68
N LYS A 30 -16.11 14.98 21.20
CA LYS A 30 -17.37 14.28 21.46
C LYS A 30 -18.16 14.21 20.16
N ILE A 31 -18.18 13.04 19.54
CA ILE A 31 -18.92 12.81 18.30
C ILE A 31 -20.41 12.64 18.62
N GLU A 32 -21.23 13.56 18.12
CA GLU A 32 -22.68 13.52 18.26
C GLU A 32 -23.34 13.24 16.90
N LEU A 33 -24.60 12.80 16.90
CA LEU A 33 -25.31 12.44 15.67
C LEU A 33 -25.36 13.59 14.65
N HIS A 34 -25.46 14.83 15.13
CA HIS A 34 -25.47 16.03 14.29
C HIS A 34 -24.09 16.32 13.64
N SER A 35 -22.98 16.04 14.34
CA SER A 35 -21.64 16.26 13.80
C SER A 35 -21.28 15.18 12.78
N LEU A 36 -21.80 13.96 12.94
CA LEU A 36 -21.63 12.88 11.95
C LEU A 36 -22.21 13.24 10.58
N GLN A 37 -23.30 14.02 10.50
CA GLN A 37 -23.86 14.47 9.22
C GLN A 37 -22.87 15.25 8.36
N GLN A 38 -21.93 15.95 8.99
CA GLN A 38 -20.92 16.76 8.30
C GLN A 38 -19.66 15.97 7.97
N MET A 39 -19.40 14.88 8.71
CA MET A 39 -18.19 14.06 8.58
C MET A 39 -18.36 12.95 7.53
N VAL A 40 -19.57 12.36 7.45
CA VAL A 40 -19.88 11.17 6.65
C VAL A 40 -20.16 11.53 5.19
N ASP A 41 -19.46 10.88 4.27
CA ASP A 41 -19.68 11.02 2.84
C ASP A 41 -21.02 10.38 2.41
N PRO A 42 -21.80 10.99 1.50
CA PRO A 42 -23.07 10.44 1.03
C PRO A 42 -22.99 9.04 0.41
N ARG A 43 -21.80 8.59 -0.02
CA ARG A 43 -21.58 7.26 -0.60
C ARG A 43 -21.42 6.16 0.45
N VAL A 44 -21.37 6.51 1.73
CA VAL A 44 -21.32 5.52 2.81
C VAL A 44 -22.67 4.80 2.90
N ASN A 45 -22.64 3.48 2.80
CA ASN A 45 -23.86 2.65 2.83
C ASN A 45 -24.50 2.58 4.23
N ALA A 46 -23.70 2.69 5.28
CA ALA A 46 -24.20 2.67 6.66
C ALA A 46 -24.93 3.97 6.98
N SER A 47 -26.07 3.85 7.66
CA SER A 47 -26.82 4.99 8.17
C SER A 47 -26.07 5.70 9.30
N LEU A 48 -26.35 6.99 9.49
CA LEU A 48 -25.75 7.78 10.58
C LEU A 48 -26.01 7.17 11.97
N THR A 49 -27.18 6.56 12.16
CA THR A 49 -27.54 5.87 13.40
C THR A 49 -26.66 4.64 13.63
N GLU A 50 -26.41 3.83 12.60
CA GLU A 50 -25.52 2.66 12.71
C GLU A 50 -24.08 3.08 13.01
N ILE A 51 -23.59 4.15 12.37
CA ILE A 51 -22.26 4.71 12.65
C ILE A 51 -22.17 5.22 14.09
N TYR A 52 -23.21 5.93 14.55
CA TYR A 52 -23.28 6.42 15.93
C TYR A 52 -23.29 5.28 16.95
N GLU A 53 -24.06 4.22 16.72
CA GLU A 53 -24.07 3.02 17.57
C GLU A 53 -22.72 2.30 17.55
N ALA A 54 -22.04 2.23 16.40
CA ALA A 54 -20.70 1.65 16.32
C ALA A 54 -19.66 2.46 17.13
N LEU A 55 -19.89 3.76 17.31
CA LEU A 55 -19.10 4.67 18.13
C LEU A 55 -19.51 4.72 19.60
N ASN A 56 -20.61 4.06 19.97
CA ASN A 56 -21.19 4.07 21.31
C ASN A 56 -20.38 3.20 22.30
N GLY A 57 -19.16 3.65 22.55
CA GLY A 57 -18.20 3.03 23.46
C GLY A 57 -17.65 4.04 24.48
N ARG A 58 -16.72 3.58 25.31
CA ARG A 58 -16.07 4.39 26.34
C ARG A 58 -14.62 4.69 25.96
N ILE A 59 -14.42 5.74 25.17
CA ILE A 59 -13.08 6.28 24.96
C ILE A 59 -12.62 7.06 26.19
N ARG A 60 -11.37 6.84 26.59
CA ARG A 60 -10.67 7.55 27.65
C ARG A 60 -9.41 8.16 27.06
N LYS A 61 -8.81 9.10 27.78
CA LYS A 61 -7.59 9.79 27.36
C LYS A 61 -6.48 8.83 26.91
N HIS A 62 -6.25 7.73 27.64
CA HIS A 62 -5.24 6.74 27.27
C HIS A 62 -5.52 6.06 25.93
N HIS A 63 -6.79 5.81 25.57
CA HIS A 63 -7.16 5.29 24.25
C HIS A 63 -6.83 6.33 23.14
N CYS A 64 -7.20 7.60 23.35
CA CYS A 64 -6.87 8.68 22.40
C CYS A 64 -5.36 8.82 22.19
N ASP A 65 -4.59 8.72 23.28
CA ASP A 65 -3.12 8.84 23.20
C ASP A 65 -2.49 7.66 22.46
N MET A 66 -2.95 6.42 22.71
CA MET A 66 -2.52 5.25 21.94
C MET A 66 -2.86 5.37 20.46
N LEU A 67 -4.10 5.79 20.14
CA LEU A 67 -4.50 6.03 18.75
C LEU A 67 -3.63 7.11 18.09
N ARG A 68 -3.32 8.18 18.82
CA ARG A 68 -2.43 9.25 18.32
C ARG A 68 -1.04 8.73 17.99
N PHE A 69 -0.41 7.95 18.88
CA PHE A 69 0.92 7.39 18.61
C PHE A 69 0.93 6.48 17.38
N HIS A 70 -0.10 5.64 17.22
CA HIS A 70 -0.21 4.81 16.02
C HIS A 70 -0.44 5.64 14.76
N TRP A 71 -1.30 6.66 14.83
CA TRP A 71 -1.60 7.55 13.72
C TRP A 71 -0.38 8.34 13.24
N GLU A 72 0.36 8.92 14.18
CA GLU A 72 1.62 9.64 13.91
C GLU A 72 2.66 8.70 13.29
N HIS A 73 2.74 7.45 13.75
CA HIS A 73 3.68 6.48 13.20
C HIS A 73 3.30 6.05 11.77
N ILE A 74 2.02 5.80 11.49
CA ILE A 74 1.55 5.53 10.12
C ILE A 74 1.88 6.72 9.21
N SER A 75 1.54 7.94 9.65
CA SER A 75 1.83 9.16 8.90
C SER A 75 3.32 9.35 8.62
N TYR A 76 4.17 9.03 9.60
CA TYR A 76 5.62 9.04 9.44
C TYR A 76 6.10 8.01 8.42
N LEU A 77 5.57 6.79 8.46
CA LEU A 77 5.93 5.72 7.53
C LEU A 77 5.52 6.09 6.09
N ASP A 78 4.32 6.63 5.89
CA ASP A 78 3.84 7.09 4.58
C ASP A 78 4.77 8.17 4.01
N GLN A 79 5.09 9.20 4.80
CA GLN A 79 6.04 10.24 4.39
C GLN A 79 7.45 9.70 4.10
N THR A 80 7.85 8.63 4.79
CA THR A 80 9.15 7.99 4.57
C THR A 80 9.15 7.19 3.27
N ILE A 81 8.06 6.48 2.98
CA ILE A 81 7.87 5.80 1.70
C ILE A 81 7.95 6.81 0.55
N ASP A 82 7.24 7.93 0.63
CA ASP A 82 7.25 8.97 -0.42
C ASP A 82 8.67 9.51 -0.67
N LYS A 83 9.42 9.79 0.40
CA LYS A 83 10.82 10.25 0.29
C LYS A 83 11.72 9.21 -0.36
N ILE A 84 11.52 7.93 -0.06
CA ILE A 84 12.32 6.84 -0.66
C ILE A 84 11.96 6.69 -2.13
N VAL A 85 10.67 6.76 -2.49
CA VAL A 85 10.21 6.74 -3.88
C VAL A 85 10.82 7.90 -4.66
N GLU A 86 10.81 9.11 -4.10
CA GLU A 86 11.47 10.26 -4.73
C GLU A 86 12.97 10.04 -4.95
N GLN A 87 13.68 9.46 -3.96
CA GLN A 87 15.10 9.12 -4.12
C GLN A 87 15.34 8.07 -5.20
N ILE A 88 14.48 7.05 -5.29
CA ILE A 88 14.54 6.04 -6.36
C ILE A 88 14.39 6.72 -7.71
N ASP A 89 13.38 7.58 -7.88
CA ASP A 89 13.16 8.34 -9.12
C ASP A 89 14.38 9.18 -9.52
N GLN A 90 15.03 9.84 -8.56
CA GLN A 90 16.25 10.61 -8.83
C GLN A 90 17.41 9.74 -9.32
N VAL A 91 17.62 8.58 -8.70
CA VAL A 91 18.69 7.64 -9.08
C VAL A 91 18.41 6.99 -10.44
N LEU A 92 17.14 6.86 -10.83
CA LEU A 92 16.72 6.31 -12.11
C LEU A 92 16.79 7.30 -13.29
N ILE A 93 17.01 8.60 -13.05
CA ILE A 93 17.11 9.60 -14.13
C ILE A 93 18.05 9.19 -15.27
N PRO A 94 19.26 8.64 -15.02
CA PRO A 94 20.16 8.21 -16.08
C PRO A 94 19.65 7.03 -16.91
N TYR A 95 18.67 6.27 -16.39
CA TYR A 95 18.15 5.04 -17.00
C TYR A 95 16.69 5.19 -17.46
N ARG A 96 16.26 6.43 -17.72
CA ARG A 96 14.87 6.74 -18.07
C ARG A 96 14.42 6.00 -19.34
N GLU A 97 15.28 5.93 -20.35
CA GLU A 97 14.96 5.28 -21.62
C GLU A 97 14.74 3.77 -21.41
N GLU A 98 15.58 3.12 -20.61
CA GLU A 98 15.44 1.71 -20.27
C GLU A 98 14.17 1.45 -19.43
N CYS A 99 13.88 2.33 -18.46
CA CYS A 99 12.62 2.27 -17.70
C CYS A 99 11.39 2.36 -18.62
N GLU A 100 11.38 3.33 -19.55
CA GLU A 100 10.28 3.52 -20.49
C GLU A 100 10.11 2.32 -21.43
N LEU A 101 11.22 1.71 -21.88
CA LEU A 101 11.17 0.48 -22.68
C LEU A 101 10.62 -0.70 -21.88
N LEU A 102 11.04 -0.88 -20.62
CA LEU A 102 10.54 -1.94 -19.75
C LEU A 102 9.04 -1.78 -19.45
N ASP A 103 8.57 -0.56 -19.24
CA ASP A 103 7.15 -0.23 -19.00
C ASP A 103 6.24 -0.60 -20.20
N THR A 104 6.80 -0.82 -21.40
CA THR A 104 6.03 -1.32 -22.56
C THR A 104 5.68 -2.80 -22.47
N ILE A 105 6.35 -3.56 -21.59
CA ILE A 105 6.11 -4.99 -21.42
C ILE A 105 4.80 -5.19 -20.64
N PRO A 106 3.81 -5.95 -21.16
CA PRO A 106 2.57 -6.21 -20.44
C PRO A 106 2.82 -6.83 -19.06
N GLY A 107 2.30 -6.19 -18.01
CA GLY A 107 2.48 -6.62 -16.62
C GLY A 107 3.73 -6.04 -15.93
N VAL A 108 4.53 -5.24 -16.63
CA VAL A 108 5.60 -4.42 -16.04
C VAL A 108 5.08 -3.00 -15.89
N ASN A 109 5.27 -2.43 -14.70
CA ASN A 109 5.05 -1.02 -14.43
C ASN A 109 6.38 -0.34 -14.07
N LYS A 110 6.36 0.98 -13.85
CA LYS A 110 7.54 1.76 -13.41
C LYS A 110 8.29 1.15 -12.22
N ASP A 111 7.59 0.71 -11.19
CA ASP A 111 8.21 0.12 -10.01
C ASP A 111 8.93 -1.19 -10.35
N SER A 112 8.30 -2.02 -11.19
CA SER A 112 8.89 -3.27 -11.67
C SER A 112 10.09 -3.01 -12.59
N ALA A 113 10.02 -1.98 -13.43
CA ALA A 113 11.14 -1.54 -14.26
C ALA A 113 12.33 -1.06 -13.41
N ALA A 114 12.07 -0.30 -12.35
CA ALA A 114 13.08 0.11 -11.37
C ALA A 114 13.76 -1.10 -10.72
N ILE A 115 12.98 -2.10 -10.28
CA ILE A 115 13.49 -3.35 -9.71
C ILE A 115 14.37 -4.09 -10.72
N PHE A 116 13.92 -4.20 -11.97
CA PHE A 116 14.68 -4.83 -13.03
C PHE A 116 16.06 -4.19 -13.21
N ILE A 117 16.12 -2.86 -13.30
CA ILE A 117 17.38 -2.13 -13.46
C ILE A 117 18.26 -2.28 -12.22
N ALA A 118 17.67 -2.25 -11.02
CA ALA A 118 18.43 -2.42 -9.78
C ALA A 118 19.09 -3.81 -9.66
N GLU A 119 18.40 -4.86 -10.10
CA GLU A 119 18.86 -6.24 -9.97
C GLU A 119 19.77 -6.69 -11.13
N MET A 120 19.40 -6.32 -12.37
CA MET A 120 20.09 -6.80 -13.58
C MET A 120 21.09 -5.79 -14.15
N GLY A 121 21.01 -4.52 -13.74
CA GLY A 121 21.69 -3.40 -14.40
C GLY A 121 21.13 -3.11 -15.80
N VAL A 122 21.77 -2.20 -16.53
CA VAL A 122 21.42 -1.89 -17.93
C VAL A 122 22.40 -2.53 -18.94
N ASP A 123 23.54 -3.03 -18.47
CA ASP A 123 24.53 -3.69 -19.32
C ASP A 123 24.17 -5.18 -19.53
N MET A 124 23.54 -5.48 -20.66
CA MET A 124 23.16 -6.85 -21.00
C MET A 124 24.33 -7.75 -21.40
N SER A 125 25.54 -7.19 -21.59
CA SER A 125 26.73 -7.98 -21.93
C SER A 125 27.12 -8.95 -20.81
N VAL A 126 26.80 -8.62 -19.55
CA VAL A 126 27.09 -9.46 -18.37
C VAL A 126 26.39 -10.82 -18.42
N PHE A 127 25.24 -10.89 -19.10
CA PHE A 127 24.51 -12.15 -19.32
C PHE A 127 24.97 -12.87 -20.58
N GLY A 128 25.49 -12.15 -21.58
CA GLY A 128 25.96 -12.68 -22.87
C GLY A 128 24.87 -13.23 -23.80
N SER A 129 23.69 -13.59 -23.30
CA SER A 129 22.51 -13.94 -24.12
C SER A 129 21.21 -13.81 -23.33
N ALA A 130 20.11 -13.55 -24.03
CA ALA A 130 18.77 -13.50 -23.44
C ALA A 130 18.36 -14.82 -22.74
N LYS A 131 18.84 -15.98 -23.22
CA LYS A 131 18.58 -17.29 -22.56
C LYS A 131 19.19 -17.36 -21.16
N ARG A 132 20.38 -16.78 -20.98
CA ARG A 132 21.06 -16.76 -19.68
C ARG A 132 20.37 -15.80 -18.72
N LEU A 133 19.93 -14.64 -19.20
CA LEU A 133 19.08 -13.73 -18.42
C LEU A 133 17.77 -14.43 -17.98
N ALA A 134 17.06 -15.09 -18.91
CA ALA A 134 15.83 -15.82 -18.58
C ALA A 134 16.06 -16.96 -17.56
N SER A 135 17.20 -17.63 -17.64
CA SER A 135 17.61 -18.63 -16.65
C SER A 135 17.90 -18.02 -15.28
N TRP A 136 18.56 -16.85 -15.24
CA TRP A 136 18.86 -16.13 -14.00
C TRP A 136 17.57 -15.60 -13.34
N ALA A 137 16.66 -15.05 -14.13
CA ALA A 137 15.36 -14.55 -13.67
C ALA A 137 14.38 -15.68 -13.28
N GLY A 138 14.76 -16.96 -13.40
CA GLY A 138 13.92 -18.10 -13.03
C GLY A 138 12.71 -18.33 -13.92
N VAL A 139 12.64 -17.68 -15.09
CA VAL A 139 11.52 -17.78 -16.05
C VAL A 139 11.81 -18.73 -17.20
N SER A 140 13.03 -19.29 -17.27
CA SER A 140 13.34 -20.36 -18.21
C SER A 140 12.49 -21.60 -17.89
N PRO A 141 11.84 -22.24 -18.87
CA PRO A 141 11.14 -23.50 -18.66
C PRO A 141 12.05 -24.51 -17.98
N GLY A 142 11.54 -25.18 -16.95
CA GLY A 142 12.26 -26.26 -16.29
C GLY A 142 12.61 -27.35 -17.31
N ASN A 143 13.89 -27.68 -17.42
CA ASN A 143 14.30 -28.82 -18.23
C ASN A 143 14.09 -30.09 -17.40
N TYR A 144 12.86 -30.61 -17.38
CA TYR A 144 12.53 -31.88 -16.71
C TYR A 144 13.06 -33.11 -17.47
N GLU A 145 14.16 -32.97 -18.23
CA GLU A 145 14.82 -34.08 -18.91
C GLU A 145 16.07 -34.50 -18.14
N SER A 146 16.07 -35.74 -17.65
CA SER A 146 17.29 -36.43 -17.21
C SER A 146 17.49 -37.65 -18.09
N ALA A 147 18.70 -37.81 -18.65
CA ALA A 147 19.06 -38.91 -19.54
C ALA A 147 18.07 -39.16 -20.71
N GLY A 148 17.55 -38.08 -21.33
CA GLY A 148 16.62 -38.18 -22.46
C GLY A 148 15.17 -38.53 -22.08
N ILE A 149 14.82 -38.52 -20.79
CA ILE A 149 13.47 -38.82 -20.31
C ILE A 149 12.85 -37.56 -19.71
N LYS A 150 11.78 -37.05 -20.33
CA LYS A 150 10.92 -36.00 -19.75
C LYS A 150 10.16 -36.57 -18.55
N LYS A 151 10.46 -36.08 -17.33
CA LYS A 151 9.57 -36.25 -16.18
C LYS A 151 8.32 -35.42 -16.43
N LYS A 152 7.18 -36.12 -16.42
CA LYS A 152 5.84 -35.59 -16.62
C LYS A 152 5.31 -34.97 -15.33
#